data_AF-A0A2A2LS91-F1
#
_entry.id   AF-A0A2A2LS91-F1
#
_cell.length_a   1.000
_cell.length_b   1.000
_cell.length_c   1.000
_cell.angle_alpha   90.00
_cell.angle_beta   90.00
_cell.angle_gamma   90.00
#
_symmetry.space_group_name_H-M   'P 1'
#
loop_
_entity.id
_entity.type
_entity.pdbx_description
1 polymer ?
#
loop_
_entity_poly.entity_id
_entity_poly.type
_entity_poly.pdbx_seq_one_letter_code
_entity_poly.pdbx_strand_id
1 'polypeptide(L)'
;MTGRLALRVAAIGLLLAILNLPVQANRRHHRRQTYQDIDADGADNVQITIFPTEAQIREGREVNFDCRARTADNSVYPPTRWTRVGGPLPSHAHESGGRLTFHHVTLGDAGKYVCVASHRGRTVEATANLNVMSYGPQEMQGAGLQTGACMPDEKQCGNNECVKAEYICDGEPDCRDRSDELNCPALRQCEPNEFKCNNQRCVQKMWLCDGDDDCGDNSDETNCGEFLFY
;
A
#
# COMPACT_ATOMS: atom_id res chain seq x y z
N MET A 1 -11.41 -75.86 -78.30
CA MET A 1 -11.84 -75.09 -79.48
C MET A 1 -11.56 -73.61 -79.15
N THR A 2 -10.42 -73.08 -79.64
CA THR A 2 -10.35 -71.99 -80.65
C THR A 2 -10.95 -70.67 -80.14
N GLY A 3 -10.29 -69.51 -80.11
CA GLY A 3 -9.02 -69.02 -80.66
C GLY A 3 -8.82 -67.58 -80.18
N ARG A 4 -7.58 -67.17 -79.94
CA ARG A 4 -6.85 -66.09 -80.65
C ARG A 4 -7.68 -64.84 -81.00
N LEU A 5 -7.28 -63.68 -80.46
CA LEU A 5 -6.53 -62.68 -81.25
C LEU A 5 -5.97 -61.59 -80.32
N ALA A 6 -4.65 -61.45 -80.34
CA ALA A 6 -3.92 -60.29 -79.89
C ALA A 6 -3.33 -59.61 -81.14
N LEU A 7 -3.35 -58.28 -81.21
CA LEU A 7 -2.38 -57.42 -81.93
C LEU A 7 -2.69 -55.96 -81.54
N ARG A 8 -1.86 -55.31 -80.71
CA ARG A 8 -0.75 -54.37 -81.02
C ARG A 8 -1.24 -53.10 -81.74
N VAL A 9 -0.91 -51.88 -81.31
CA VAL A 9 0.37 -51.15 -81.57
C VAL A 9 0.58 -50.00 -80.55
N ALA A 10 1.85 -49.65 -80.34
CA ALA A 10 2.45 -48.77 -79.33
C ALA A 10 2.64 -47.29 -79.74
N ALA A 11 2.86 -46.39 -78.76
CA ALA A 11 3.84 -45.26 -78.73
C ALA A 11 3.51 -44.32 -77.54
N ILE A 12 4.32 -44.26 -76.47
CA ILE A 12 5.42 -43.32 -76.16
C ILE A 12 5.01 -41.83 -76.11
N GLY A 13 5.16 -41.21 -74.92
CA GLY A 13 5.71 -39.84 -74.83
C GLY A 13 5.04 -38.81 -73.91
N LEU A 14 5.76 -38.48 -72.82
CA LEU A 14 5.93 -37.15 -72.20
C LEU A 14 5.06 -36.71 -70.99
N LEU A 15 5.81 -36.27 -69.97
CA LEU A 15 5.43 -35.72 -68.66
C LEU A 15 4.46 -34.52 -68.74
N LEU A 16 3.60 -34.37 -67.70
CA LEU A 16 3.58 -33.20 -66.79
C LEU A 16 2.49 -33.34 -65.71
N ALA A 17 2.95 -33.64 -64.49
CA ALA A 17 2.66 -33.00 -63.20
C ALA A 17 1.24 -32.51 -62.80
N ILE A 18 0.88 -32.90 -61.56
CA ILE A 18 0.05 -32.24 -60.52
C ILE A 18 -1.47 -32.12 -60.74
N LEU A 19 -2.27 -32.84 -59.92
CA LEU A 19 -3.10 -32.28 -58.83
C LEU A 19 -4.03 -33.35 -58.19
N ASN A 20 -3.74 -33.64 -56.92
CA ASN A 20 -4.63 -33.85 -55.76
C ASN A 20 -6.00 -34.57 -55.91
N LEU A 21 -6.03 -35.77 -55.32
CA LEU A 21 -6.92 -36.31 -54.25
C LEU A 21 -8.42 -35.94 -54.14
N PRO A 22 -9.27 -36.91 -53.70
CA PRO A 22 -10.72 -36.85 -53.82
C PRO A 22 -11.41 -35.99 -52.76
N VAL A 23 -12.43 -35.23 -53.18
CA VAL A 23 -13.38 -34.53 -52.31
C VAL A 23 -14.28 -35.55 -51.61
N GLN A 24 -14.01 -35.84 -50.35
CA GLN A 24 -14.99 -36.52 -49.48
C GLN A 24 -16.10 -35.54 -49.10
N ALA A 25 -17.34 -35.91 -49.47
CA ALA A 25 -18.54 -35.18 -49.13
C ALA A 25 -18.75 -35.11 -47.61
N ASN A 26 -18.45 -33.95 -47.04
CA ASN A 26 -18.71 -33.64 -45.64
C ASN A 26 -20.18 -33.24 -45.49
N ARG A 27 -21.04 -34.17 -45.02
CA ARG A 27 -22.42 -33.85 -44.62
C ARG A 27 -22.35 -32.99 -43.34
N ARG A 28 -22.36 -31.67 -43.51
CA ARG A 28 -22.58 -30.73 -42.41
C ARG A 28 -24.03 -30.88 -41.93
N HIS A 29 -24.20 -31.44 -40.73
CA HIS A 29 -25.40 -31.19 -39.94
C HIS A 29 -25.42 -29.70 -39.57
N HIS A 30 -26.17 -28.90 -40.31
CA HIS A 30 -26.55 -27.56 -39.87
C HIS A 30 -27.58 -27.71 -38.74
N ARG A 31 -27.09 -27.82 -37.50
CA ARG A 31 -27.93 -27.57 -36.33
C ARG A 31 -28.29 -26.09 -36.38
N ARG A 32 -29.55 -25.77 -36.70
CA ARG A 32 -30.10 -24.41 -36.52
C ARG A 32 -29.92 -24.06 -35.04
N GLN A 33 -29.02 -23.13 -34.75
CA GLN A 33 -28.96 -22.50 -33.44
C GLN A 33 -30.20 -21.61 -33.33
N THR A 34 -31.15 -22.05 -32.52
CA THR A 34 -32.24 -21.24 -32.03
C THR A 34 -31.67 -20.16 -31.10
N TYR A 35 -32.35 -19.03 -31.01
CA TYR A 35 -32.12 -17.94 -30.05
C TYR A 35 -32.41 -18.37 -28.59
N GLN A 36 -31.93 -19.54 -28.19
CA GLN A 36 -32.08 -20.16 -26.88
C GLN A 36 -30.79 -20.84 -26.41
N ASP A 37 -29.72 -20.78 -27.20
CA ASP A 37 -28.35 -21.18 -26.78
C ASP A 37 -27.50 -19.93 -26.49
N ILE A 38 -28.05 -18.95 -25.76
CA ILE A 38 -27.23 -17.93 -25.09
C ILE A 38 -26.64 -18.64 -23.88
N ASP A 39 -25.32 -18.78 -23.82
CA ASP A 39 -24.62 -19.57 -22.81
C ASP A 39 -25.18 -19.32 -21.40
N ALA A 40 -25.83 -20.34 -20.84
CA ALA A 40 -26.22 -20.38 -19.43
C ALA A 40 -25.00 -20.28 -18.49
N ASP A 41 -23.79 -20.41 -19.03
CA ASP A 41 -22.51 -20.29 -18.33
C ASP A 41 -22.18 -18.87 -17.84
N GLY A 42 -22.82 -17.82 -18.37
CA GLY A 42 -22.60 -16.43 -17.93
C GLY A 42 -23.29 -16.08 -16.60
N ALA A 43 -24.50 -16.61 -16.37
CA ALA A 43 -25.31 -16.33 -15.16
C ALA A 43 -24.88 -17.15 -13.94
N ASP A 44 -24.09 -18.20 -14.16
CA ASP A 44 -23.57 -19.07 -13.10
C ASP A 44 -22.16 -18.66 -12.64
N ASN A 45 -21.55 -17.67 -13.30
CA ASN A 45 -20.26 -17.11 -12.91
C ASN A 45 -20.46 -15.98 -11.89
N VAL A 46 -20.26 -16.29 -10.61
CA VAL A 46 -20.37 -15.32 -9.51
C VAL A 46 -19.02 -14.69 -9.23
N GLN A 47 -18.96 -13.37 -9.20
CA GLN A 47 -17.80 -12.59 -8.83
C GLN A 47 -17.98 -12.03 -7.41
N ILE A 48 -16.97 -12.21 -6.56
CA ILE A 48 -16.89 -11.60 -5.23
C ILE A 48 -15.92 -10.42 -5.27
N THR A 49 -16.30 -9.31 -4.64
CA THR A 49 -15.44 -8.16 -4.39
C THR A 49 -15.42 -7.86 -2.90
N ILE A 50 -14.22 -7.79 -2.33
CA ILE A 50 -14.00 -7.46 -0.91
C ILE A 50 -13.28 -6.11 -0.81
N PHE A 51 -13.66 -5.28 0.15
CA PHE A 51 -12.95 -4.05 0.50
C PHE A 51 -12.89 -3.83 2.03
N PRO A 52 -11.71 -3.57 2.61
CA PRO A 52 -10.39 -3.78 2.03
C PRO A 52 -10.03 -5.27 1.93
N THR A 53 -9.15 -5.68 1.01
CA THR A 53 -8.66 -7.08 0.95
C THR A 53 -7.59 -7.37 2.01
N GLU A 54 -6.94 -6.32 2.52
CA GLU A 54 -5.97 -6.39 3.61
C GLU A 54 -6.12 -5.16 4.51
N ALA A 55 -6.14 -5.37 5.82
CA ALA A 55 -6.22 -4.30 6.81
C ALA A 55 -5.15 -4.50 7.89
N GLN A 56 -4.47 -3.42 8.25
CA GLN A 56 -3.55 -3.36 9.39
C GLN A 56 -4.14 -2.42 10.44
N ILE A 57 -4.58 -2.96 11.57
CA ILE A 57 -5.41 -2.24 12.55
C ILE A 57 -4.76 -2.34 13.93
N ARG A 58 -4.77 -1.25 14.68
CA ARG A 58 -4.31 -1.27 16.08
C ARG A 58 -5.37 -1.93 16.96
N GLU A 59 -4.92 -2.65 17.97
CA GLU A 59 -5.80 -3.15 19.03
C GLU A 59 -6.69 -2.04 19.61
N GLY A 60 -7.95 -2.37 19.89
CA GLY A 60 -8.99 -1.47 20.38
C GLY A 60 -9.68 -0.61 19.31
N ARG A 61 -9.23 -0.63 18.04
CA ARG A 61 -9.85 0.14 16.95
C ARG A 61 -10.96 -0.64 16.26
N GLU A 62 -11.72 0.07 15.43
CA GLU A 62 -12.75 -0.52 14.57
C GLU A 62 -12.20 -0.89 13.20
N VAL A 63 -12.68 -2.00 12.63
CA VAL A 63 -12.47 -2.34 11.22
C VAL A 63 -13.72 -2.97 10.61
N ASN A 64 -13.96 -2.64 9.34
CA ASN A 64 -15.11 -3.06 8.55
C ASN A 64 -14.60 -3.71 7.26
N PHE A 65 -15.07 -4.92 6.95
CA PHE A 65 -14.88 -5.58 5.67
C PHE A 65 -16.21 -5.67 4.94
N ASP A 66 -16.28 -5.09 3.75
CA ASP A 66 -17.44 -5.17 2.88
C ASP A 66 -17.24 -6.25 1.82
N CYS A 67 -18.14 -7.25 1.78
CA CYS A 67 -18.17 -8.27 0.76
C CYS A 67 -19.43 -8.17 -0.10
N ARG A 68 -19.24 -8.02 -1.41
CA ARG A 68 -20.31 -7.96 -2.40
C ARG A 68 -20.14 -9.07 -3.42
N ALA A 69 -21.22 -9.79 -3.69
CA ALA A 69 -21.28 -10.80 -4.75
C ALA A 69 -22.25 -10.37 -5.84
N ARG A 70 -21.89 -10.62 -7.10
CA ARG A 70 -22.74 -10.38 -8.27
C ARG A 70 -22.46 -11.42 -9.34
N THR A 71 -23.46 -11.78 -10.13
CA THR A 71 -23.24 -12.58 -11.35
C THR A 71 -22.51 -11.75 -12.41
N ALA A 72 -21.82 -12.40 -13.35
CA ALA A 72 -20.99 -11.71 -14.36
C ALA A 72 -21.81 -10.78 -15.28
N ASP A 73 -23.10 -11.06 -15.45
CA ASP A 73 -24.07 -10.24 -16.16
C ASP A 73 -24.74 -9.15 -15.28
N ASN A 74 -24.36 -9.05 -14.00
CA ASN A 74 -24.92 -8.15 -12.98
C ASN A 74 -26.45 -8.29 -12.76
N SER A 75 -27.04 -9.41 -13.15
CA SER A 75 -28.49 -9.64 -13.04
C SER A 75 -28.92 -10.10 -11.64
N VAL A 76 -28.03 -10.77 -10.89
CA VAL A 76 -28.32 -11.33 -9.57
C VAL A 76 -27.23 -10.93 -8.57
N TYR A 77 -27.65 -10.65 -7.33
CA TYR A 77 -26.78 -10.36 -6.18
C TYR A 77 -26.97 -11.43 -5.12
N PRO A 78 -26.18 -12.52 -5.16
CA PRO A 78 -26.30 -13.60 -4.19
C PRO A 78 -25.98 -13.12 -2.77
N PRO A 79 -26.65 -13.68 -1.74
CA PRO A 79 -26.29 -13.38 -0.36
C PRO A 79 -24.87 -13.85 -0.07
N THR A 80 -24.13 -13.02 0.64
CA THR A 80 -22.76 -13.31 1.09
C THR A 80 -22.78 -13.71 2.55
N ARG A 81 -21.84 -14.57 2.94
CA ARG A 81 -21.57 -14.88 4.34
C ARG A 81 -20.09 -14.84 4.66
N TRP A 82 -19.72 -14.45 5.86
CA TRP A 82 -18.34 -14.46 6.33
C TRP A 82 -18.02 -15.73 7.11
N THR A 83 -16.79 -16.19 6.98
CA THR A 83 -16.22 -17.32 7.72
C THR A 83 -14.76 -17.01 8.06
N ARG A 84 -14.19 -17.72 9.04
CA ARG A 84 -12.78 -17.55 9.42
C ARG A 84 -11.99 -18.81 9.08
N VAL A 85 -10.77 -18.65 8.57
CA VAL A 85 -9.86 -19.77 8.38
C VAL A 85 -9.35 -20.24 9.74
N GLY A 86 -9.51 -21.54 10.02
CA GLY A 86 -8.99 -22.15 11.24
C GLY A 86 -9.92 -22.06 12.46
N GLY A 87 -11.17 -21.59 12.32
CA GLY A 87 -12.12 -21.59 13.41
C GLY A 87 -13.43 -20.86 13.11
N PRO A 88 -14.35 -20.76 14.09
CA PRO A 88 -15.53 -19.91 13.98
C PRO A 88 -15.15 -18.43 13.91
N LEU A 89 -16.08 -17.59 13.44
CA LEU A 89 -15.95 -16.14 13.59
C LEU A 89 -15.86 -15.78 15.09
N PRO A 90 -15.03 -14.77 15.46
CA PRO A 90 -14.98 -14.30 16.84
C PRO A 90 -16.37 -13.86 17.32
N SER A 91 -16.72 -14.18 18.56
CA SER A 91 -18.07 -13.92 19.09
C SER A 91 -18.44 -12.44 19.16
N HIS A 92 -17.45 -11.54 19.16
CA HIS A 92 -17.63 -10.09 19.13
C HIS A 92 -17.60 -9.50 17.72
N ALA A 93 -17.35 -10.30 16.69
CA ALA A 93 -17.45 -9.87 15.31
C ALA A 93 -18.91 -9.86 14.87
N HIS A 94 -19.39 -8.73 14.35
CA HIS A 94 -20.75 -8.61 13.84
C HIS A 94 -20.76 -8.75 12.32
N GLU A 95 -21.56 -9.70 11.83
CA GLU A 95 -21.87 -9.83 10.42
C GLU A 95 -23.29 -9.34 10.09
N SER A 96 -23.44 -8.47 9.09
CA SER A 96 -24.75 -8.03 8.58
C SER A 96 -24.67 -7.59 7.12
N GLY A 97 -25.53 -8.14 6.25
CA GLY A 97 -25.67 -7.68 4.86
C GLY A 97 -24.36 -7.73 4.03
N GLY A 98 -23.50 -8.70 4.29
CA GLY A 98 -22.19 -8.82 3.65
C GLY A 98 -21.08 -7.96 4.26
N ARG A 99 -21.38 -7.17 5.30
CA ARG A 99 -20.40 -6.43 6.09
C ARG A 99 -20.01 -7.21 7.35
N LEU A 100 -18.70 -7.34 7.58
CA LEU A 100 -18.12 -7.88 8.80
C LEU A 100 -17.46 -6.73 9.58
N THR A 101 -17.92 -6.46 10.79
CA THR A 101 -17.48 -5.35 11.63
C THR A 101 -16.92 -5.85 12.95
N PHE A 102 -15.76 -5.32 13.31
CA PHE A 102 -15.16 -5.46 14.63
C PHE A 102 -15.10 -4.08 15.25
N HIS A 103 -15.96 -3.77 16.22
CA HIS A 103 -15.94 -2.46 16.89
C HIS A 103 -14.71 -2.28 17.81
N HIS A 104 -14.22 -3.38 18.39
CA HIS A 104 -13.06 -3.42 19.26
C HIS A 104 -12.16 -4.58 18.86
N VAL A 105 -11.21 -4.31 17.95
CA VAL A 105 -10.26 -5.31 17.46
C VAL A 105 -9.31 -5.74 18.58
N THR A 106 -9.11 -7.04 18.75
CA THR A 106 -8.17 -7.67 19.68
C THR A 106 -7.07 -8.39 18.91
N LEU A 107 -5.94 -8.71 19.55
CA LEU A 107 -4.88 -9.49 18.89
C LEU A 107 -5.37 -10.87 18.39
N GLY A 108 -6.36 -11.45 19.07
CA GLY A 108 -6.99 -12.71 18.69
C GLY A 108 -7.82 -12.63 17.41
N ASP A 109 -8.11 -11.43 16.90
CA ASP A 109 -8.85 -11.22 15.66
C ASP A 109 -7.97 -11.31 14.42
N ALA A 110 -6.64 -11.29 14.58
CA ALA A 110 -5.74 -11.44 13.46
C ALA A 110 -5.98 -12.77 12.72
N GLY A 111 -5.96 -12.72 11.40
CA GLY A 111 -6.15 -13.91 10.58
C GLY A 111 -6.79 -13.65 9.22
N LYS A 112 -7.24 -14.74 8.61
CA LYS A 112 -7.85 -14.75 7.28
C LYS A 112 -9.36 -14.96 7.38
N TYR A 113 -10.11 -14.07 6.76
CA TYR A 113 -11.57 -14.08 6.72
C TYR A 113 -12.01 -14.37 5.29
N VAL A 114 -12.88 -15.35 5.12
CA VAL A 114 -13.35 -15.83 3.82
C VAL A 114 -14.80 -15.42 3.66
N CYS A 115 -15.06 -14.61 2.64
CA CYS A 115 -16.41 -14.33 2.19
C CYS A 115 -16.84 -15.40 1.19
N VAL A 116 -18.00 -16.01 1.44
CA VAL A 116 -18.56 -17.09 0.63
C VAL A 116 -19.88 -16.62 0.03
N ALA A 117 -20.05 -16.84 -1.28
CA ALA A 117 -21.31 -16.61 -1.98
C ALA A 117 -21.70 -17.87 -2.75
N SER A 118 -22.98 -18.21 -2.72
CA SER A 118 -23.51 -19.38 -3.41
C SER A 118 -24.68 -18.99 -4.31
N HIS A 119 -24.63 -19.39 -5.59
CA HIS A 119 -25.69 -19.19 -6.57
C HIS A 119 -25.87 -20.47 -7.40
N ARG A 120 -27.10 -20.98 -7.47
CA ARG A 120 -27.47 -22.18 -8.27
C ARG A 120 -26.56 -23.39 -8.03
N GLY A 121 -26.11 -23.59 -6.78
CA GLY A 121 -25.27 -24.73 -6.40
C GLY A 121 -23.77 -24.53 -6.65
N ARG A 122 -23.34 -23.46 -7.33
CA ARG A 122 -21.93 -23.05 -7.36
C ARG A 122 -21.63 -22.17 -6.15
N THR A 123 -20.51 -22.45 -5.49
CA THR A 123 -20.01 -21.66 -4.36
C THR A 123 -18.66 -21.09 -4.75
N VAL A 124 -18.52 -19.78 -4.56
CA VAL A 124 -17.27 -19.04 -4.78
C VAL A 124 -16.85 -18.37 -3.48
N GLU A 125 -15.56 -18.15 -3.34
CA GLU A 125 -14.98 -17.57 -2.13
C GLU A 125 -13.89 -16.57 -2.45
N ALA A 126 -13.73 -15.57 -1.60
CA ALA A 126 -12.63 -14.63 -1.63
C ALA A 126 -12.13 -14.37 -0.20
N THR A 127 -10.84 -14.07 -0.05
CA THR A 127 -10.18 -13.96 1.25
C THR A 127 -9.75 -12.51 1.54
N ALA A 128 -9.97 -12.08 2.78
CA ALA A 128 -9.45 -10.85 3.36
C ALA A 128 -8.45 -11.17 4.50
N ASN A 129 -7.40 -10.38 4.63
CA ASN A 129 -6.41 -10.53 5.71
C ASN A 129 -6.56 -9.39 6.73
N LEU A 130 -6.70 -9.73 8.01
CA LEU A 130 -6.65 -8.78 9.12
C LEU A 130 -5.37 -8.99 9.92
N ASN A 131 -4.52 -7.97 9.92
CA ASN A 131 -3.32 -7.91 10.74
C ASN A 131 -3.59 -6.96 11.91
N VAL A 132 -3.35 -7.41 13.14
CA VAL A 132 -3.58 -6.60 14.34
C VAL A 132 -2.25 -6.26 15.00
N MET A 133 -2.04 -4.96 15.25
CA MET A 133 -0.85 -4.45 15.93
C MET A 133 -1.17 -4.21 17.40
N SER A 134 -0.44 -4.87 18.31
CA SER A 134 -0.39 -4.46 19.72
C SER A 134 0.71 -3.43 19.87
N TYR A 135 0.37 -2.28 20.43
CA TYR A 135 1.35 -1.42 21.08
C TYR A 135 1.10 -1.62 22.57
N GLY A 136 1.90 -2.47 23.20
CA GLY A 136 1.89 -2.57 24.66
C GLY A 136 2.23 -1.22 25.30
N PRO A 137 2.00 -1.05 26.61
CA PRO A 137 2.68 0.02 27.33
C PRO A 137 4.18 -0.17 27.08
N GLN A 138 4.83 0.82 26.48
CA GLN A 138 6.29 0.85 26.49
C GLN A 138 6.72 1.10 27.93
N GLU A 139 6.86 0.03 28.71
CA GLU A 139 7.65 0.04 29.93
C GLU A 139 8.83 -0.93 29.81
N MET A 140 9.99 -0.29 29.85
CA MET A 140 11.34 -0.71 30.21
C MET A 140 11.58 -2.14 30.76
N GLN A 141 12.80 -2.61 30.44
CA GLN A 141 13.61 -3.69 31.05
C GLN A 141 13.44 -5.08 30.38
N GLY A 142 14.45 -5.73 29.81
CA GLY A 142 15.87 -5.44 29.70
C GLY A 142 16.63 -6.71 29.33
N ALA A 143 17.57 -6.61 28.40
CA ALA A 143 18.74 -7.47 28.30
C ALA A 143 19.90 -6.60 27.79
N GLY A 144 20.90 -6.36 28.64
CA GLY A 144 22.03 -5.45 28.42
C GLY A 144 22.87 -5.82 27.20
N LEU A 145 23.49 -4.84 26.54
CA LEU A 145 24.69 -4.16 27.05
C LEU A 145 24.75 -2.69 26.58
N GLN A 146 24.90 -1.76 27.53
CA GLN A 146 25.41 -0.38 27.45
C GLN A 146 25.63 0.27 26.07
N THR A 147 24.87 1.33 25.77
CA THR A 147 25.38 2.70 25.51
C THR A 147 24.20 3.68 25.51
N GLY A 148 24.22 4.68 26.39
CA GLY A 148 23.26 5.78 26.38
C GLY A 148 23.46 6.64 25.14
N ALA A 149 22.47 6.66 24.27
CA ALA A 149 22.39 7.62 23.18
C ALA A 149 20.91 7.95 22.98
N CYS A 150 20.61 9.25 22.89
CA CYS A 150 19.31 9.76 22.48
C CYS A 150 18.87 9.16 21.13
N MET A 151 17.62 9.39 20.71
CA MET A 151 17.17 8.96 19.39
C MET A 151 18.09 9.53 18.28
N PRO A 152 18.15 8.91 17.08
CA PRO A 152 19.05 9.37 16.01
C PRO A 152 18.91 10.85 15.61
N ASP A 153 17.74 11.44 15.84
CA ASP A 153 17.36 12.83 15.60
C ASP A 153 17.45 13.72 16.85
N GLU A 154 17.92 13.18 17.96
CA GLU A 154 18.05 13.86 19.25
C GLU A 154 19.50 13.97 19.69
N LYS A 155 19.75 14.94 20.57
CA LYS A 155 21.03 15.22 21.18
C LYS A 155 20.89 15.27 22.68
N GLN A 156 21.94 14.78 23.32
CA GLN A 156 21.97 14.62 24.76
C GLN A 156 22.47 15.91 25.43
N CYS A 157 21.63 16.47 26.30
CA CYS A 157 21.95 17.51 27.26
C CYS A 157 22.97 17.02 28.30
N GLY A 158 23.67 17.93 28.96
CA GLY A 158 24.60 17.68 30.07
C GLY A 158 23.95 16.98 31.27
N ASN A 159 22.65 17.15 31.50
CA ASN A 159 21.86 16.44 32.51
C ASN A 159 21.33 15.06 32.04
N ASN A 160 21.72 14.61 30.85
CA ASN A 160 21.25 13.40 30.17
C ASN A 160 19.79 13.44 29.68
N GLU A 161 19.19 14.63 29.61
CA GLU A 161 17.96 14.86 28.86
C GLU A 161 18.23 14.79 27.36
N CYS A 162 17.22 14.46 26.56
CA CYS A 162 17.31 14.42 25.12
C CYS A 162 16.40 15.49 24.54
N VAL A 163 16.97 16.40 23.77
CA VAL A 163 16.24 17.39 22.97
C VAL A 163 16.51 17.11 21.50
N LYS A 164 15.68 17.63 20.59
CA LYS A 164 15.94 17.45 19.17
C LYS A 164 17.28 18.08 18.78
N ALA A 165 17.95 17.51 17.79
CA ALA A 165 19.19 18.08 17.29
C ALA A 165 19.03 19.51 16.73
N GLU A 166 17.81 19.91 16.34
CA GLU A 166 17.48 21.27 15.91
C GLU A 166 17.45 22.29 17.06
N TYR A 167 17.25 21.83 18.29
CA TYR A 167 17.22 22.62 19.53
C TYR A 167 18.58 22.63 20.26
N ILE A 168 19.64 22.24 19.56
CA ILE A 168 20.99 22.40 20.07
C ILE A 168 21.57 23.64 19.42
N CYS A 169 21.95 24.63 20.23
CA CYS A 169 22.56 25.87 19.76
C CYS A 169 21.63 26.66 18.85
N ASP A 170 20.35 26.72 19.19
CA ASP A 170 19.34 27.51 18.47
C ASP A 170 19.00 28.83 19.17
N GLY A 171 19.62 29.07 20.33
CA GLY A 171 19.47 30.29 21.12
C GLY A 171 18.29 30.26 22.09
N GLU A 172 17.54 29.16 22.19
CA GLU A 172 16.54 28.94 23.23
C GLU A 172 17.01 27.85 24.21
N PRO A 173 16.76 28.00 25.52
CA PRO A 173 17.07 26.96 26.49
C PRO A 173 15.98 25.88 26.51
N ASP A 174 16.18 24.82 25.71
CA ASP A 174 15.34 23.64 25.63
C ASP A 174 15.74 22.56 26.65
N CYS A 175 17.02 22.43 26.97
CA CYS A 175 17.46 21.58 28.07
C CYS A 175 17.12 22.22 29.43
N ARG A 176 16.68 21.40 30.40
CA ARG A 176 16.40 21.89 31.76
C ARG A 176 17.63 22.48 32.47
N ASP A 177 18.82 22.00 32.12
CA ASP A 177 20.10 22.52 32.59
C ASP A 177 20.76 23.52 31.62
N ARG A 178 20.06 23.88 30.53
CA ARG A 178 20.51 24.81 29.47
C ARG A 178 21.79 24.39 28.76
N SER A 179 22.14 23.11 28.83
CA SER A 179 23.40 22.60 28.30
C SER A 179 23.47 22.52 26.77
N ASP A 180 22.32 22.49 26.11
CA ASP A 180 22.14 22.75 24.68
C ASP A 180 22.81 24.04 24.22
N GLU A 181 22.83 25.07 25.06
CA GLU A 181 23.36 26.39 24.71
C GLU A 181 24.76 26.69 25.29
N LEU A 182 25.32 25.81 26.13
CA LEU A 182 26.53 26.11 26.93
C LEU A 182 27.85 25.65 26.31
N ASN A 183 27.83 24.83 25.26
CA ASN A 183 29.05 24.32 24.62
C ASN A 183 28.89 24.15 23.11
N CYS A 184 28.27 25.14 22.49
CA CYS A 184 28.15 25.22 21.04
C CYS A 184 29.54 25.36 20.43
N PRO A 185 29.98 24.42 19.56
CA PRO A 185 31.21 24.65 18.82
C PRO A 185 31.02 25.96 18.07
N ALA A 186 32.03 26.83 18.10
CA ALA A 186 32.05 28.13 17.41
C ALA A 186 32.02 28.00 15.86
N LEU A 187 31.48 26.90 15.35
CA LEU A 187 31.53 26.39 13.98
C LEU A 187 30.16 26.20 13.34
N ARG A 188 29.06 26.61 13.98
CA ARG A 188 27.99 27.21 13.18
C ARG A 188 28.48 28.61 12.81
N GLN A 189 29.44 28.66 11.87
CA GLN A 189 29.71 29.90 11.16
C GLN A 189 28.35 30.27 10.58
N CYS A 190 27.81 31.41 11.00
CA CYS A 190 26.57 31.92 10.43
C CYS A 190 26.68 31.82 8.90
N GLU A 191 25.59 31.45 8.25
CA GLU A 191 25.58 31.37 6.78
C GLU A 191 26.09 32.70 6.21
N PRO A 192 26.64 32.72 4.99
CA PRO A 192 27.15 33.96 4.40
C PRO A 192 26.15 35.12 4.38
N ASN A 193 24.84 34.83 4.49
CA ASN A 193 23.74 35.79 4.52
C ASN A 193 23.24 36.13 5.93
N GLU A 194 23.89 35.62 6.97
CA GLU A 194 23.53 35.81 8.36
C GLU A 194 24.57 36.67 9.09
N PHE A 195 24.09 37.45 10.06
CA PHE A 195 24.87 38.24 10.98
C PHE A 195 25.02 37.48 12.30
N LYS A 196 26.22 37.53 12.88
CA LYS A 196 26.51 36.90 14.16
C LYS A 196 26.34 37.90 15.30
N CYS A 197 25.31 37.69 16.10
CA CYS A 197 25.02 38.44 17.33
C CYS A 197 26.12 38.25 18.39
N ASN A 198 26.16 39.14 19.38
CA ASN A 198 27.14 39.05 20.47
C ASN A 198 26.91 37.80 21.34
N ASN A 199 25.66 37.41 21.54
CA ASN A 199 25.23 36.16 22.18
C ASN A 199 25.46 34.89 21.33
N GLN A 200 26.18 34.99 20.20
CA GLN A 200 26.49 33.90 19.26
C GLN A 200 25.30 33.38 18.43
N ARG A 201 24.11 33.98 18.55
CA ARG A 201 22.97 33.72 17.65
C ARG A 201 23.29 34.21 16.25
N CYS A 202 22.69 33.58 15.24
CA CYS A 202 22.75 34.02 13.85
C CYS A 202 21.38 34.55 13.45
N VAL A 203 21.32 35.80 12.99
CA VAL A 203 20.11 36.43 12.43
C VAL A 203 20.35 36.75 10.97
N GLN A 204 19.31 36.97 10.17
CA GLN A 204 19.53 37.32 8.77
C GLN A 204 20.17 38.71 8.68
N LYS A 205 21.11 38.92 7.75
CA LYS A 205 21.70 40.26 7.55
C LYS A 205 20.67 41.33 7.15
N MET A 206 19.49 40.92 6.66
CA MET A 206 18.40 41.85 6.35
C MET A 206 17.68 42.37 7.60
N TRP A 207 17.88 41.73 8.75
CA TRP A 207 17.38 42.13 10.08
C TRP A 207 18.42 42.94 10.86
N LEU A 208 19.52 43.31 10.21
CA LEU A 208 20.43 44.29 10.78
C LEU A 208 19.82 45.67 10.62
N CYS A 209 19.65 46.40 11.72
CA CYS A 209 19.26 47.80 11.71
C CYS A 209 17.86 48.05 11.15
N ASP A 210 16.95 47.10 11.37
CA ASP A 210 15.56 47.23 10.93
C ASP A 210 14.63 47.77 12.03
N GLY A 211 15.18 47.95 13.24
CA GLY A 211 14.50 48.55 14.39
C GLY A 211 13.89 47.54 15.36
N ASP A 212 14.00 46.24 15.09
CA ASP A 212 13.58 45.15 15.97
C ASP A 212 14.81 44.44 16.59
N ASP A 213 14.67 43.90 17.80
CA ASP A 213 15.74 43.11 18.47
C ASP A 213 15.59 41.64 18.10
N ASP A 214 16.14 41.24 16.96
CA ASP A 214 16.11 39.86 16.46
C ASP A 214 17.20 38.99 17.10
N CYS A 215 18.28 39.62 17.55
CA CYS A 215 19.33 38.94 18.29
C CYS A 215 18.90 38.54 19.72
N GLY A 216 17.94 39.25 20.33
CA GLY A 216 17.55 39.13 21.75
C GLY A 216 18.56 39.73 22.75
N ASP A 217 19.67 40.25 22.25
CA ASP A 217 20.68 41.02 22.99
C ASP A 217 20.93 42.40 22.36
N ASN A 218 20.10 42.79 21.39
CA ASN A 218 20.10 44.06 20.66
C ASN A 218 21.42 44.36 19.91
N SER A 219 22.22 43.32 19.62
CA SER A 219 23.54 43.46 18.98
C SER A 219 23.49 43.70 17.47
N ASP A 220 22.39 43.30 16.82
CA ASP A 220 21.97 43.69 15.48
C ASP A 220 21.70 45.19 15.34
N GLU A 221 21.18 45.83 16.38
CA GLU A 221 20.79 47.25 16.37
C GLU A 221 21.89 48.21 16.90
N THR A 222 23.01 47.70 17.43
CA THR A 222 23.98 48.56 18.15
C THR A 222 25.04 49.23 17.28
N ASN A 223 25.34 48.68 16.10
CA ASN A 223 26.39 49.20 15.20
C ASN A 223 25.85 49.57 13.82
N CYS A 224 24.61 50.07 13.84
CA CYS A 224 23.94 50.71 12.72
C CYS A 224 24.56 52.08 12.52
N GLY A 225 25.78 52.12 11.99
CA GLY A 225 26.47 53.37 11.67
C GLY A 225 25.51 54.28 10.91
N GLU A 226 25.38 55.53 11.35
CA GLU A 226 24.49 56.53 10.75
C GLU A 226 24.69 56.60 9.23
N PHE A 227 23.92 55.81 8.50
CA PHE A 227 23.68 55.95 7.07
C PHE A 227 22.17 55.87 6.87
N LEU A 228 21.55 56.89 7.48
CA LEU A 228 20.48 57.72 6.94
C LEU A 228 19.71 57.12 5.76
N PHE A 229 18.42 56.95 6.02
CA PHE A 229 17.35 57.43 5.15
C PHE A 229 17.82 58.56 4.22
N TYR A 230 17.98 58.25 2.94
CA TYR A 230 17.71 59.17 1.84
C TYR A 230 17.17 58.41 0.63
#